data_AF-A0A544ZEI4-F1
#
_entry.id   AF-A0A544ZEI4-F1
#
_cell.length_a   1.000
_cell.length_b   1.000
_cell.length_c   1.000
_cell.angle_alpha   90.00
_cell.angle_beta   90.00
_cell.angle_gamma   90.00
#
_symmetry.space_group_name_H-M   'P 1'
#
loop_
_entity.id
_entity.type
_entity.pdbx_description
1 polymer ?
#
loop_
_entity_poly.entity_id
_entity_poly.type
_entity_poly.pdbx_seq_one_letter_code
_entity_poly.pdbx_strand_id
1 'polypeptide(L)' 'MYVCICRAVTESEVHDCIAEGARTARQVRDATGAGGDCASCVRKICAILKRSEDLVTSA' A
#
# COMPACT_ATOMS: atom_id res chain seq x y z
N MET A 1 -7.55 -5.23 7.38
CA MET A 1 -8.79 -4.95 6.60
C MET A 1 -8.48 -4.96 5.10
N TYR A 2 -9.46 -5.06 4.19
CA TYR A 2 -9.20 -4.77 2.77
C TYR A 2 -8.81 -3.30 2.56
N VAL A 3 -7.75 -3.08 1.78
CA VAL A 3 -7.36 -1.77 1.22
C VAL A 3 -7.99 -1.58 -0.15
N CYS A 4 -7.98 -2.61 -1.00
CA CYS A 4 -8.57 -2.57 -2.34
C CYS A 4 -9.64 -3.65 -2.47
N ILE A 5 -10.90 -3.25 -2.67
CA ILE A 5 -12.02 -4.19 -2.86
C ILE A 5 -11.98 -4.82 -4.26
N CYS A 6 -11.62 -4.05 -5.31
CA CYS A 6 -11.60 -4.55 -6.69
C CYS A 6 -10.65 -5.74 -6.88
N ARG A 7 -9.53 -5.76 -6.17
CA ARG A 7 -8.49 -6.79 -6.27
C ARG A 7 -8.35 -7.64 -5.01
N ALA A 8 -9.26 -7.47 -4.03
CA ALA A 8 -9.21 -8.14 -2.73
C ALA A 8 -7.83 -8.04 -2.04
N VAL A 9 -7.19 -6.86 -2.08
CA VAL A 9 -5.89 -6.63 -1.43
C VAL A 9 -6.09 -6.11 -0.02
N THR A 10 -5.47 -6.77 0.95
CA THR A 10 -5.53 -6.50 2.38
C THR A 10 -4.47 -5.50 2.84
N GLU A 11 -4.65 -4.94 4.03
CA GLU A 11 -3.66 -4.08 4.68
C GLU A 11 -2.37 -4.84 4.95
N SER A 12 -2.46 -6.12 5.35
CA SER A 12 -1.31 -6.98 5.58
C SER A 12 -0.47 -7.11 4.31
N GLU A 13 -1.08 -7.42 3.16
CA GLU A 13 -0.35 -7.49 1.88
C GLU A 13 0.31 -6.16 1.48
N VAL A 14 -0.34 -5.02 1.77
CA VAL A 14 0.28 -3.70 1.56
C VAL A 14 1.47 -3.49 2.50
N HIS A 15 1.38 -3.91 3.75
CA HIS A 15 2.50 -3.86 4.70
C HIS A 15 3.65 -4.79 4.30
N ASP A 16 3.35 -5.99 3.80
CA ASP A 16 4.34 -6.94 3.30
C ASP A 16 5.10 -6.34 2.11
N CYS A 17 4.40 -5.72 1.16
CA CYS A 17 5.05 -4.98 0.06
C CYS A 17 6.01 -3.89 0.56
N ILE A 18 5.64 -3.17 1.63
CA ILE A 18 6.47 -2.12 2.21
C ILE A 18 7.71 -2.72 2.88
N ALA A 19 7.53 -3.83 3.62
CA ALA A 19 8.63 -4.58 4.23
C ALA A 19 9.60 -5.13 3.17
N GLU A 20 9.08 -5.55 2.01
CA GLU A 20 9.86 -5.98 0.85
C GLU A 20 10.53 -4.84 0.07
N GLY A 21 10.26 -3.58 0.42
CA GLY A 21 10.96 -2.42 -0.14
C GLY A 21 10.09 -1.45 -0.95
N ALA A 22 8.77 -1.67 -1.05
CA ALA A 22 7.89 -0.68 -1.67
C ALA A 22 7.92 0.65 -0.89
N ARG A 23 8.12 1.76 -1.62
CA ARG A 23 8.12 3.14 -1.10
C ARG A 23 7.12 4.03 -1.82
N THR A 24 6.41 3.49 -2.81
CA THR A 24 5.44 4.25 -3.61
C THR A 24 4.17 3.44 -3.86
N ALA A 25 3.03 4.12 -4.00
CA ALA A 25 1.78 3.46 -4.35
C ALA A 25 1.85 2.74 -5.72
N ARG A 26 2.74 3.22 -6.62
CA ARG A 26 3.07 2.55 -7.87
C ARG A 26 3.69 1.17 -7.63
N GLN A 27 4.70 1.07 -6.78
CA GLN A 27 5.32 -0.21 -6.45
C GLN A 27 4.32 -1.17 -5.80
N VAL A 28 3.47 -0.68 -4.90
CA VAL A 28 2.38 -1.50 -4.30
C VAL A 28 1.42 -1.99 -5.38
N ARG A 29 1.02 -1.15 -6.33
CA ARG A 29 0.18 -1.55 -7.47
C ARG A 29 0.87 -2.57 -8.35
N ASP A 30 2.15 -2.38 -8.65
CA ASP A 30 2.88 -3.26 -9.55
C ASP A 30 3.05 -4.66 -8.91
N ALA A 31 3.12 -4.75 -7.57
CA ALA A 31 3.16 -6.02 -6.83
C ALA A 31 1.77 -6.68 -6.62
N THR A 32 0.73 -5.91 -6.32
CA THR A 32 -0.59 -6.44 -5.85
C THR A 32 -1.75 -6.21 -6.81
N GLY A 33 -1.58 -5.35 -7.81
CA GLY A 33 -2.65 -4.82 -8.66
C GLY A 33 -3.52 -3.73 -8.00
N ALA A 34 -3.36 -3.44 -6.71
CA ALA A 34 -4.18 -2.45 -6.01
C ALA A 34 -4.03 -1.05 -6.62
N GLY A 35 -5.15 -0.41 -6.93
CA GLY A 35 -5.17 0.92 -7.55
C GLY A 35 -5.08 0.91 -9.08
N GLY A 36 -5.15 -0.26 -9.73
CA GLY A 36 -5.22 -0.38 -11.19
C GLY A 36 -6.62 -0.23 -11.81
N ASP A 37 -7.69 -0.40 -11.03
CA ASP A 37 -9.08 -0.33 -11.52
C ASP A 37 -9.72 1.02 -11.14
N CYS A 38 -10.65 1.05 -10.17
CA CYS A 38 -11.36 2.26 -9.76
C CYS A 38 -10.49 3.28 -8.99
N ALA A 39 -9.25 2.91 -8.64
CA ALA A 39 -8.25 3.71 -7.93
C ALA A 39 -8.66 4.33 -6.58
N SER A 40 -9.83 3.99 -6.02
CA SER A 40 -10.32 4.55 -4.74
C SER A 40 -9.40 4.24 -3.54
N CYS A 41 -8.69 3.11 -3.60
CA CYS A 41 -7.76 2.67 -2.57
C CYS A 41 -6.42 3.42 -2.58
N VAL A 42 -6.07 4.14 -3.65
CA VAL A 42 -4.73 4.76 -3.81
C VAL A 42 -4.43 5.75 -2.69
N ARG A 43 -5.40 6.58 -2.29
CA ARG A 43 -5.22 7.51 -1.16
C ARG A 43 -4.92 6.80 0.16
N LYS A 44 -5.58 5.66 0.41
CA LYS A 44 -5.34 4.84 1.59
C LYS A 44 -3.94 4.21 1.56
N ILE A 45 -3.52 3.69 0.40
CA ILE A 45 -2.16 3.15 0.21
C ILE A 45 -1.10 4.23 0.48
N CYS A 46 -1.27 5.44 -0.05
CA CYS A 46 -0.34 6.54 0.22
C CYS A 46 -0.26 6.91 1.71
N ALA A 47 -1.39 6.88 2.43
CA ALA A 47 -1.41 7.14 3.86
C ALA A 47 -0.68 6.05 4.67
N ILE A 48 -0.81 4.78 4.28
CA ILE A 48 -0.08 3.66 4.90
C ILE A 48 1.43 3.82 4.67
N LEU A 49 1.86 4.13 3.43
CA LEU A 49 3.26 4.37 3.08
C LEU A 49 3.86 5.50 3.93
N LYS A 50 3.20 6.66 3.96
CA LYS A 50 3.67 7.81 4.74
C LYS A 50 3.84 7.47 6.22
N ARG A 51 2.84 6.79 6.80
CA ARG A 51 2.91 6.37 8.20
C ARG A 51 4.04 5.36 8.45
N SER A 52 4.37 4.53 7.45
CA SER A 52 5.52 3.63 7.55
C SER A 52 6.86 4.37 7.49
N GLU A 53 6.96 5.45 6.72
CA GLU A 53 8.17 6.30 6.68
C GLU A 53 8.38 7.05 8.00
N ASP A 54 7.28 7.53 8.61
CA ASP A 54 7.30 8.19 9.93
C ASP A 54 7.83 7.23 11.03
N LEU A 55 7.46 5.95 10.97
CA LEU A 55 7.94 4.92 11.90
C LEU A 55 9.44 4.64 11.74
N VAL A 56 9.96 4.67 10.51
CA VAL A 56 11.40 4.45 10.24
C VAL A 56 12.25 5.61 10.73
N THR A 57 11.73 6.84 10.66
CA THR A 57 12.48 8.05 11.05
C THR A 57 12.47 8.29 12.56
N SER A 58 11.54 7.65 13.28
CA SER A 58 11.37 7.80 14.73
C SER A 58 12.08 6.73 15.57
N ALA A 59 12.76 5.76 14.93
CA ALA A 59 13.49 4.66 15.55
C ALA A 59 15.01 4.86 15.40
#